data_AF-A0A7R9BN76-F1
#
_entry.id   AF-A0A7R9BN76-F1
#
_cell.length_a   1.000
_cell.length_b   1.000
_cell.length_c   1.000
_cell.angle_alpha   90.00
_cell.angle_beta   90.00
_cell.angle_gamma   90.00
#
_symmetry.space_group_name_H-M   'P 1'
#
loop_
_entity.id
_entity.type
_entity.pdbx_description
1 polymer ?
#
loop_
_entity_poly.entity_id
_entity_poly.type
_entity_poly.pdbx_seq_one_letter_code
_entity_poly.pdbx_strand_id
1 'polypeptide(L)'
;MTFVSPKCSSLSEPVEVCVPMGVRVWLIVFVSLPADRFLTAKLKCRELRSKKKEELQKQLEDLKTELMSLRVAKVTGGTASKLAKIRTVRKSIARIYIVMNTMQKENLRKFYSKKKFKPLDLRPKLTRAKRRELTKSEKSLKTRKERRKLSLYPQRKFALKL
;
A
#
# COMPACT_ATOMS: atom_id res chain seq x y z
N MET A 1 30.06 4.71 34.07
CA MET A 1 29.79 3.34 33.57
C MET A 1 28.52 3.37 32.75
N THR A 2 28.66 3.18 31.45
CA THR A 2 27.58 2.90 30.50
C THR A 2 26.91 1.58 30.86
N PHE A 3 25.58 1.55 30.93
CA PHE A 3 24.86 0.30 30.72
C PHE A 3 23.66 0.52 29.80
N VAL A 4 23.87 0.03 28.59
CA VAL A 4 22.93 -0.07 27.49
C VAL A 4 21.89 -1.14 27.83
N SER A 5 20.67 -0.97 27.31
CA SER A 5 19.53 -1.90 27.42
C SER A 5 19.86 -3.37 27.08
N PRO A 6 18.93 -4.28 27.42
CA PRO A 6 18.43 -5.13 26.36
C PRO A 6 16.90 -5.23 26.36
N LYS A 7 16.29 -4.79 25.25
CA LYS A 7 14.96 -5.28 24.83
C LYS A 7 15.19 -6.58 24.04
N CYS A 8 14.87 -7.74 24.63
CA CYS A 8 14.56 -8.95 23.85
C CYS A 8 13.18 -8.72 23.20
N SER A 9 12.93 -8.81 21.88
CA SER A 9 13.26 -9.83 20.86
C SER A 9 12.56 -11.18 21.08
N SER A 10 11.32 -11.31 20.63
CA SER A 10 10.78 -12.55 20.02
C SER A 10 9.35 -12.34 19.51
N LEU A 11 9.21 -12.22 18.19
CA LEU A 11 8.07 -12.72 17.42
C LEU A 11 8.58 -12.86 15.97
N SER A 12 9.27 -13.98 15.79
CA SER A 12 9.53 -14.75 14.57
C SER A 12 9.26 -14.07 13.22
N GLU A 13 10.36 -13.80 12.51
CA GLU A 13 10.42 -13.61 11.06
C GLU A 13 10.07 -14.94 10.35
N PRO A 14 9.31 -14.93 9.24
CA PRO A 14 9.29 -16.05 8.32
C PRO A 14 10.57 -16.03 7.47
N VAL A 15 11.41 -17.04 7.67
CA VAL A 15 12.56 -17.39 6.84
C VAL A 15 12.05 -17.69 5.41
N GLU A 16 12.31 -16.80 4.46
CA GLU A 16 12.22 -17.11 3.04
C GLU A 16 13.38 -18.04 2.67
N VAL A 17 13.09 -19.34 2.60
CA VAL A 17 13.99 -20.32 2.00
C VAL A 17 13.95 -20.14 0.48
N CYS A 18 15.12 -19.81 -0.07
CA CYS A 18 15.39 -19.80 -1.50
C CYS A 18 15.44 -21.25 -2.01
N VAL A 19 14.53 -21.66 -2.90
CA VAL A 19 14.68 -22.90 -3.67
C VAL A 19 14.64 -22.55 -5.17
N PRO A 20 15.72 -22.85 -5.93
CA PRO A 20 15.77 -22.62 -7.36
C PRO A 20 15.09 -23.73 -8.16
N MET A 21 14.41 -23.32 -9.23
CA MET A 21 14.04 -24.06 -10.45
C MET A 21 13.34 -25.42 -10.28
N GLY A 22 12.04 -25.42 -10.61
CA GLY A 22 11.27 -26.62 -10.90
C GLY A 22 9.90 -26.23 -11.41
N VAL A 23 9.65 -26.43 -12.70
CA VAL A 23 8.40 -26.14 -13.39
C VAL A 23 7.25 -26.83 -12.67
N ARG A 24 6.47 -26.07 -11.91
CA ARG A 24 5.19 -26.52 -11.36
C ARG A 24 4.11 -25.70 -12.02
N VAL A 25 3.47 -26.33 -13.00
CA VAL A 25 2.17 -25.95 -13.53
C VAL A 25 1.23 -25.81 -12.34
N TRP A 26 1.12 -24.60 -11.82
CA TRP A 26 0.01 -24.24 -10.96
C TRP A 26 -1.18 -24.13 -11.91
N LEU A 27 -1.90 -25.25 -12.02
CA LEU A 27 -3.35 -25.20 -12.12
C LEU A 27 -3.81 -24.25 -11.02
N ILE A 28 -3.93 -22.99 -11.41
CA ILE A 28 -4.63 -21.96 -10.67
C ILE A 28 -6.08 -22.45 -10.69
N VAL A 29 -6.40 -23.35 -9.76
CA VAL A 29 -7.74 -23.39 -9.20
C VAL A 29 -7.80 -22.11 -8.38
N PHE A 30 -8.01 -21.00 -9.10
CA PHE A 30 -8.63 -19.81 -8.58
C PHE A 30 -10.01 -20.29 -8.15
N VAL A 31 -10.08 -20.89 -6.95
CA VAL A 31 -11.30 -20.94 -6.18
C VAL A 31 -11.64 -19.47 -6.03
N SER A 32 -12.50 -19.02 -6.94
CA SER A 32 -13.26 -17.79 -6.86
C SER A 32 -13.96 -17.88 -5.52
N LEU A 33 -13.28 -17.40 -4.47
CA LEU A 33 -13.93 -17.15 -3.21
C LEU A 33 -15.05 -16.19 -3.59
N PRO A 34 -16.31 -16.60 -3.42
CA PRO A 34 -17.44 -15.81 -3.86
C PRO A 34 -17.27 -14.45 -3.22
N ALA A 35 -17.12 -13.44 -4.07
CA ALA A 35 -17.27 -12.06 -3.67
C ALA A 35 -18.62 -12.01 -2.96
N ASP A 36 -18.58 -11.98 -1.62
CA ASP A 36 -19.77 -12.03 -0.78
C ASP A 36 -20.68 -10.86 -1.17
N ARG A 37 -21.60 -11.18 -2.07
CA ARG A 37 -22.76 -10.39 -2.47
C ARG A 37 -23.78 -10.55 -1.37
N PHE A 38 -23.51 -9.91 -0.23
CA PHE A 38 -24.61 -9.49 0.64
C PHE A 38 -25.10 -8.14 0.14
N LEU A 39 -26.26 -8.20 -0.52
CA LEU A 39 -27.04 -7.08 -1.02
C LEU A 39 -27.73 -6.41 0.17
N THR A 40 -27.00 -5.56 0.88
CA THR A 40 -27.59 -4.59 1.83
C THR A 40 -26.77 -3.31 1.71
N ALA A 41 -27.47 -2.19 1.49
CA ALA A 41 -26.97 -0.84 1.17
C ALA A 41 -25.49 -0.62 1.48
N LYS A 42 -24.66 -0.99 0.50
CA LYS A 42 -23.20 -0.98 0.61
C LYS A 42 -22.76 0.48 0.42
N LEU A 43 -22.36 1.19 1.48
CA LEU A 43 -21.80 2.55 1.37
C LEU A 43 -20.74 2.59 0.26
N LYS A 44 -21.01 3.35 -0.81
CA LYS A 44 -20.13 3.41 -1.97
C LYS A 44 -19.03 4.43 -1.70
N CYS A 45 -17.77 4.03 -1.91
CA CYS A 45 -16.63 4.92 -1.69
C CYS A 45 -16.68 6.19 -2.56
N ARG A 46 -17.33 6.14 -3.73
CA ARG A 46 -17.49 7.29 -4.63
C ARG A 46 -18.27 8.42 -3.95
N GLU A 47 -19.35 8.09 -3.25
CA GLU A 47 -20.22 9.04 -2.55
C GLU A 47 -19.54 9.63 -1.30
N LEU A 48 -18.60 8.89 -0.69
CA LEU A 48 -17.86 9.37 0.48
C LEU A 48 -16.77 10.38 0.11
N ARG A 49 -16.24 10.32 -1.12
CA ARG A 49 -15.18 11.24 -1.58
C ARG A 49 -15.70 12.67 -1.84
N SER A 50 -16.98 12.83 -2.15
CA SER A 50 -17.60 14.14 -2.38
C SER A 50 -18.01 14.85 -1.08
N LYS A 51 -18.04 14.14 0.05
CA LYS A 51 -18.46 14.69 1.35
C LYS A 51 -17.31 15.42 2.06
N LYS A 52 -17.66 16.33 2.96
CA LYS A 52 -16.69 17.04 3.80
C LYS A 52 -16.19 16.15 4.95
N LYS A 53 -15.01 16.48 5.50
CA LYS A 53 -14.39 15.73 6.60
C LYS A 53 -15.29 15.64 7.84
N GLU A 54 -15.99 16.72 8.18
CA GLU A 54 -16.88 16.78 9.35
C GLU A 54 -18.08 15.83 9.21
N GLU A 55 -18.67 15.76 8.02
CA GLU A 55 -19.78 14.83 7.72
C GLU A 55 -19.34 13.37 7.80
N LEU A 56 -18.12 13.06 7.33
CA LEU A 56 -17.53 11.73 7.44
C LEU A 56 -17.26 11.34 8.90
N GLN A 57 -16.88 12.29 9.75
CA GLN A 57 -16.67 12.06 11.18
C GLN A 57 -17.99 11.76 11.90
N LYS A 58 -19.05 12.51 11.59
CA LYS A 58 -20.39 12.25 12.14
C LYS A 58 -20.88 10.84 11.76
N GLN A 59 -20.86 10.52 10.46
CA GLN A 59 -21.23 9.19 9.95
C GLN A 59 -20.42 8.05 10.58
N LEU A 60 -19.17 8.31 10.94
CA LEU A 60 -18.30 7.33 11.57
C LEU A 60 -18.69 7.06 13.02
N GLU A 61 -19.04 8.09 13.79
CA GLU A 61 -19.49 7.92 15.17
C GLU A 61 -20.84 7.21 15.23
N ASP A 62 -21.77 7.54 14.34
CA ASP A 62 -23.06 6.84 14.22
C ASP A 62 -22.87 5.33 13.94
N LEU A 63 -21.98 4.99 13.00
CA LEU A 63 -21.71 3.58 12.70
C LEU A 63 -20.98 2.85 13.84
N LYS A 64 -20.20 3.55 14.66
CA LYS A 64 -19.54 2.94 15.82
C LYS A 64 -20.54 2.64 16.95
N THR A 65 -21.47 3.55 17.22
CA THR A 65 -22.52 3.31 18.22
C THR A 65 -23.41 2.15 17.78
N GLU A 66 -23.79 2.10 16.50
CA GLU A 66 -24.49 0.94 15.92
C GLU A 66 -23.69 -0.37 16.09
N LEU A 67 -22.38 -0.36 15.81
CA LEU A 67 -21.53 -1.53 16.00
C LEU A 67 -21.55 -1.98 17.47
N MET A 68 -21.44 -1.03 18.42
CA MET A 68 -21.46 -1.33 19.84
C MET A 68 -22.78 -1.99 20.25
N SER A 69 -23.92 -1.46 19.82
CA SER A 69 -25.24 -2.05 20.06
C SER A 69 -25.35 -3.47 19.46
N LEU A 70 -24.83 -3.69 18.26
CA LEU A 70 -24.83 -5.01 17.61
C LEU A 70 -23.91 -6.03 18.31
N ARG A 71 -22.85 -5.58 18.98
CA ARG A 71 -21.99 -6.46 19.79
C ARG A 71 -22.70 -6.92 21.05
N VAL A 72 -23.41 -6.03 21.74
CA VAL A 72 -24.23 -6.41 22.91
C VAL A 72 -25.30 -7.41 22.48
N ALA A 73 -26.01 -7.13 21.38
CA ALA A 73 -27.02 -8.03 20.83
C ALA A 73 -26.46 -9.41 20.43
N LYS A 74 -25.18 -9.50 20.07
CA LYS A 74 -24.52 -10.79 19.79
C LYS A 74 -24.34 -11.61 21.07
N VAL A 75 -23.96 -10.96 22.18
CA VAL A 75 -23.75 -11.63 23.47
C VAL A 75 -25.08 -12.10 24.06
N THR A 76 -26.14 -11.32 23.91
CA THR A 76 -27.48 -11.66 24.44
C THR A 76 -28.29 -12.61 23.55
N GLY A 77 -27.69 -13.22 22.53
CA GLY A 77 -28.37 -14.19 21.66
C GLY A 77 -29.39 -13.58 20.70
N GLY A 78 -29.12 -12.40 20.15
CA GLY A 78 -30.04 -11.67 19.27
C GLY A 78 -30.31 -12.33 17.91
N THR A 79 -31.38 -11.84 17.25
CA THR A 79 -31.86 -12.31 15.93
C THR A 79 -30.76 -12.37 14.85
N ALA A 80 -30.78 -13.40 14.00
CA ALA A 80 -29.83 -13.59 12.89
C ALA A 80 -29.68 -12.37 11.97
N SER A 81 -30.77 -11.64 11.69
CA SER A 81 -30.75 -10.42 10.87
C SER A 81 -29.89 -9.30 11.45
N LYS A 82 -29.80 -9.17 12.78
CA LYS A 82 -28.91 -8.21 13.46
C LYS A 82 -27.45 -8.66 13.38
N LEU A 83 -27.19 -9.97 13.48
CA LEU A 83 -25.85 -10.54 13.39
C LEU A 83 -25.23 -10.37 12.00
N ALA A 84 -26.03 -10.53 10.94
CA ALA A 84 -25.60 -10.31 9.56
C ALA A 84 -25.08 -8.87 9.30
N LYS A 85 -25.67 -7.88 9.98
CA LYS A 85 -25.27 -6.45 9.87
C LYS A 85 -23.89 -6.15 10.45
N ILE A 86 -23.37 -6.98 11.36
CA ILE A 86 -22.04 -6.75 11.97
C ILE A 86 -20.95 -6.68 10.88
N ARG A 87 -21.02 -7.56 9.88
CA ARG A 87 -20.04 -7.61 8.79
C ARG A 87 -20.12 -6.37 7.90
N THR A 88 -21.34 -5.91 7.60
CA THR A 88 -21.55 -4.75 6.72
C THR A 88 -21.10 -3.46 7.41
N VAL A 89 -21.48 -3.25 8.68
CA VAL A 89 -21.07 -2.07 9.48
C VAL A 89 -19.55 -2.01 9.64
N ARG A 90 -18.86 -3.12 9.93
CA ARG A 90 -17.39 -3.16 9.99
C ARG A 90 -16.73 -2.76 8.67
N LYS A 91 -17.25 -3.26 7.54
CA LYS A 91 -16.76 -2.90 6.20
C LYS A 91 -17.05 -1.43 5.87
N SER A 92 -18.18 -0.88 6.32
CA SER A 92 -18.55 0.53 6.16
C SER A 92 -17.60 1.46 6.93
N ILE A 93 -17.33 1.18 8.21
CA ILE A 93 -16.36 1.94 9.02
C ILE A 93 -14.96 1.93 8.37
N ALA A 94 -14.51 0.75 7.92
CA ALA A 94 -13.21 0.63 7.24
C ALA A 94 -13.14 1.50 5.97
N ARG A 95 -14.22 1.59 5.18
CA ARG A 95 -14.26 2.46 3.99
C ARG A 95 -14.14 3.94 4.33
N ILE A 96 -14.83 4.41 5.37
CA ILE A 96 -14.74 5.82 5.80
C ILE A 96 -13.31 6.15 6.24
N TYR A 97 -12.68 5.29 7.06
CA TYR A 97 -11.27 5.47 7.46
C TYR A 97 -10.32 5.48 6.25
N ILE A 98 -10.51 4.58 5.28
CA ILE A 98 -9.70 4.56 4.05
C ILE A 98 -9.83 5.90 3.31
N VAL A 99 -11.05 6.38 3.08
CA VAL A 99 -11.28 7.64 2.36
C VAL A 99 -10.66 8.82 3.11
N MET A 100 -10.87 8.94 4.43
CA MET A 100 -10.26 9.99 5.24
C MET A 100 -8.73 9.96 5.16
N ASN A 101 -8.12 8.79 5.30
CA ASN A 101 -6.67 8.62 5.26
C ASN A 101 -6.10 8.93 3.86
N THR A 102 -6.81 8.53 2.80
CA THR A 102 -6.42 8.85 1.41
C THR A 102 -6.42 10.36 1.20
N MET A 103 -7.50 11.06 1.57
CA MET A 103 -7.62 12.51 1.42
C MET A 103 -6.53 13.26 2.22
N GLN A 104 -6.27 12.82 3.46
CA GLN A 104 -5.20 13.40 4.28
C GLN A 104 -3.83 13.22 3.62
N LYS A 105 -3.51 12.00 3.15
CA LYS A 105 -2.23 11.72 2.48
C LYS A 105 -2.10 12.48 1.16
N GLU A 106 -3.17 12.62 0.39
CA GLU A 106 -3.17 13.42 -0.84
C GLU A 106 -2.85 14.89 -0.57
N ASN A 107 -3.48 15.48 0.45
CA ASN A 107 -3.21 16.86 0.86
C ASN A 107 -1.77 17.04 1.33
N LEU A 108 -1.24 16.09 2.12
CA LEU A 108 0.16 16.10 2.54
C LEU A 108 1.12 15.94 1.35
N ARG A 109 0.80 15.08 0.37
CA ARG A 109 1.61 14.91 -0.85
C ARG A 109 1.66 16.20 -1.67
N LYS A 110 0.55 16.93 -1.79
CA LYS A 110 0.50 18.24 -2.46
C LYS A 110 1.41 19.24 -1.73
N PHE A 111 1.29 19.34 -0.42
CA PHE A 111 2.08 20.26 0.42
C PHE A 111 3.60 19.97 0.40
N TYR A 112 4.00 18.70 0.43
CA TYR A 112 5.41 18.28 0.43
C TYR A 112 5.97 17.99 -0.98
N SER A 113 5.23 18.24 -2.05
CA SER A 113 5.62 17.87 -3.42
C SER A 113 7.00 18.40 -3.83
N LYS A 114 7.24 19.70 -3.62
CA LYS A 114 8.46 20.42 -4.01
C LYS A 114 9.51 20.55 -2.90
N LYS A 115 9.22 20.04 -1.71
CA LYS A 115 10.12 20.15 -0.55
C LYS A 115 11.19 19.04 -0.61
N LYS A 116 12.44 19.40 -0.34
CA LYS A 116 13.57 18.45 -0.25
C LYS A 116 13.36 17.42 0.86
N PHE A 117 12.95 17.89 2.04
CA PHE A 117 12.75 17.05 3.22
C PHE A 117 11.29 16.62 3.34
N LYS A 118 11.04 15.34 3.01
CA LYS A 118 9.73 14.69 3.15
C LYS A 118 9.73 13.70 4.32
N PRO A 119 8.61 13.57 5.05
CA PRO A 119 8.48 12.53 6.09
C PRO A 119 8.61 11.13 5.49
N LEU A 120 9.07 10.16 6.29
CA LEU A 120 9.37 8.80 5.85
C LEU A 120 8.18 8.10 5.19
N ASP A 121 6.96 8.35 5.68
CA ASP A 121 5.72 7.73 5.17
C ASP A 121 5.38 8.13 3.72
N LEU A 122 5.79 9.33 3.29
CA LEU A 122 5.51 9.84 1.95
C LEU A 122 6.58 9.46 0.94
N ARG A 123 7.74 8.97 1.41
CA ARG A 123 8.84 8.55 0.53
C ARG A 123 8.45 7.31 -0.28
N PRO A 124 8.98 7.14 -1.50
CA PRO A 124 8.74 5.93 -2.27
C PRO A 124 9.31 4.70 -1.56
N LYS A 125 8.52 3.63 -1.48
CA LYS A 125 8.95 2.36 -0.89
C LYS A 125 9.70 1.53 -1.93
N LEU A 126 11.01 1.72 -1.98
CA LEU A 126 11.95 0.93 -2.79
C LEU A 126 12.76 -0.04 -1.92
N THR A 127 13.45 -1.00 -2.52
CA THR A 127 14.44 -1.83 -1.81
C THR A 127 15.61 -0.98 -1.32
N ARG A 128 16.29 -1.43 -0.25
CA ARG A 128 17.44 -0.71 0.32
C ARG A 128 18.58 -0.52 -0.69
N ALA A 129 18.87 -1.54 -1.50
CA ALA A 129 19.87 -1.50 -2.56
C ALA A 129 19.55 -0.38 -3.56
N LYS A 130 18.32 -0.32 -4.09
CA LYS A 130 17.88 0.73 -5.03
C LYS A 130 17.96 2.15 -4.45
N ARG A 131 17.75 2.32 -3.14
CA ARG A 131 17.88 3.63 -2.48
C ARG A 131 19.33 4.12 -2.35
N ARG A 132 20.30 3.21 -2.32
CA ARG A 132 21.73 3.51 -2.20
C ARG A 132 22.46 3.55 -3.53
N GLU A 133 21.80 3.11 -4.59
CA GLU A 133 22.32 3.12 -5.94
C GLU A 133 22.54 4.56 -6.43
N LEU A 134 23.58 4.75 -7.26
CA LEU A 134 23.82 6.02 -7.95
C LEU A 134 22.65 6.39 -8.86
N THR A 135 22.39 7.69 -8.98
CA THR A 135 21.38 8.21 -9.90
C THR A 135 21.77 7.91 -11.36
N LYS A 136 20.78 7.83 -12.26
CA LYS A 136 21.03 7.57 -13.68
C LYS A 136 21.95 8.62 -14.30
N SER A 137 21.80 9.88 -13.89
CA SER A 137 22.68 10.99 -14.30
C SER A 137 24.12 10.72 -13.88
N GLU A 138 24.36 10.39 -12.60
CA GLU A 138 25.70 10.08 -12.08
C GLU A 138 26.33 8.90 -12.81
N LYS A 139 25.56 7.82 -13.04
CA LYS A 139 26.04 6.67 -13.82
C LYS A 139 26.37 7.01 -15.27
N SER A 140 25.66 7.95 -15.86
CA SER A 140 25.88 8.38 -17.25
C SER A 140 26.94 9.48 -17.39
N LEU A 141 27.47 10.01 -16.29
CA LEU A 141 28.51 11.03 -16.34
C LEU A 141 29.77 10.45 -16.97
N LYS A 142 30.10 10.97 -18.15
CA LYS A 142 31.33 10.66 -18.89
C LYS A 142 32.29 11.83 -18.80
N THR A 143 33.57 11.52 -18.74
CA THR A 143 34.63 12.55 -18.76
C THR A 143 34.61 13.32 -20.07
N ARG A 144 35.14 14.56 -20.09
CA ARG A 144 35.24 15.36 -21.34
C ARG A 144 36.01 14.62 -22.43
N LYS A 145 37.07 13.89 -22.03
CA LYS A 145 37.90 13.06 -22.91
C LYS A 145 37.11 11.91 -23.52
N GLU A 146 36.36 11.17 -22.71
CA GLU A 146 35.53 10.06 -23.18
C GLU A 146 34.41 10.52 -24.11
N ARG A 147 33.75 11.64 -23.79
CA ARG A 147 32.72 12.24 -24.66
C ARG A 147 33.28 12.58 -26.03
N ARG A 148 34.46 13.20 -26.10
CA ARG A 148 35.16 13.50 -27.36
C ARG A 148 35.46 12.22 -28.14
N LYS A 149 35.96 11.18 -27.47
CA LYS A 149 36.26 9.88 -28.10
C LYS A 149 35.00 9.23 -28.69
N LEU A 150 33.90 9.21 -27.96
CA LEU A 150 32.62 8.65 -28.42
C LEU A 150 32.03 9.43 -29.59
N SER A 151 32.17 10.76 -29.59
CA SER A 151 31.77 11.61 -30.72
C SER A 151 32.60 11.34 -31.96
N LEU A 152 33.90 11.11 -31.79
CA LEU A 152 34.83 10.90 -32.89
C LEU A 152 34.69 9.50 -33.50
N TYR A 153 34.47 8.48 -32.66
CA TYR A 153 34.41 7.07 -33.07
C TYR A 153 33.10 6.41 -32.62
N PRO A 154 31.96 6.71 -33.27
CA PRO A 154 30.71 6.00 -33.01
C PRO A 154 30.79 4.54 -33.50
N GLN A 155 30.13 3.62 -32.80
CA GLN A 155 29.98 2.24 -33.28
C GLN A 155 29.14 2.24 -34.56
N ARG A 156 29.76 1.90 -35.68
CA ARG A 156 29.10 1.78 -36.98
C ARG A 156 28.71 0.33 -37.22
N LYS A 157 27.50 0.11 -37.74
CA LYS A 157 27.07 -1.21 -38.20
C LYS A 157 27.59 -1.42 -39.62
N PHE A 158 28.22 -2.55 -39.89
CA PHE A 158 28.68 -2.93 -41.22
C PHE A 158 28.37 -4.41 -41.47
N ALA A 159 28.27 -4.78 -42.74
CA ALA A 159 28.12 -6.16 -43.19
C ALA A 159 29.08 -6.38 -44.36
N LEU A 160 29.68 -7.57 -44.42
CA LEU A 160 30.49 -7.99 -45.56
C LEU A 160 29.57 -8.76 -46.51
N LYS A 161 29.75 -8.53 -47.80
CA LYS A 161 29.08 -9.34 -48.82
C LYS A 161 29.79 -10.70 -48.85
N LEU A 162 29.03 -11.77 -48.66
CA LEU A 162 29.50 -13.13 -48.87
C LEU A 162 29.80 -13.36 -50.36
#